data_AF-A0A0R2I4T7-F1
#
_entry.id   AF-A0A0R2I4T7-F1
#
_cell.length_a   1.000
_cell.length_b   1.000
_cell.length_c   1.000
_cell.angle_alpha   90.00
_cell.angle_beta   90.00
_cell.angle_gamma   90.00
#
_symmetry.space_group_name_H-M   'P 1'
#
loop_
_entity.id
_entity.type
_entity.pdbx_description
1 polymer ?
#
loop_
_entity_poly.entity_id
_entity_poly.type
_entity_poly.pdbx_seq_one_letter_code
_entity_poly.pdbx_strand_id
1 'polypeptide(L)'
;MNKKLSHKVDECLSSISLKEANKYINFEDIDLVMNEKKDQKFSIGIKKLLILILALFFPIFMELVFIQEITETNDSFFPKLVVILLELLIICLITYQFLKQYNNFLRNWGYKKYCYISAKLAYISYFIVGFGMNMGDYRITFVVVTFCIVVLLFLYYKVEQNMILEEINEAFNRNYKTSKVMNIMLKVSGVVAVLILIGMQVYRLNKWWLNGIVDGNPTIQNSLVDNLIGIFIGIPLLLLISLIPTYFLFNVKHHVQGKVISQYSEQFREQYNYTKKEWYGD
;
A
#
# COMPACT_ATOMS: atom_id res chain seq x y z
N MET A 1 9.53 -14.64 -15.24
CA MET A 1 9.17 -13.47 -16.06
C MET A 1 9.28 -12.12 -15.32
N ASN A 2 9.25 -12.08 -13.98
CA ASN A 2 9.42 -10.85 -13.17
C ASN A 2 10.82 -10.20 -13.19
N LYS A 3 11.87 -10.96 -13.53
CA LYS A 3 13.27 -10.45 -13.50
C LYS A 3 13.57 -9.40 -14.58
N LYS A 4 12.76 -9.31 -15.64
CA LYS A 4 12.99 -8.39 -16.78
C LYS A 4 12.29 -7.04 -16.63
N LEU A 5 11.26 -6.94 -15.78
CA LEU A 5 10.48 -5.72 -15.59
C LEU A 5 10.91 -4.93 -14.34
N SER A 6 11.21 -5.57 -13.19
CA SER A 6 11.80 -4.88 -12.03
C SER A 6 13.19 -4.33 -12.33
N HIS A 7 13.92 -5.00 -13.25
CA HIS A 7 15.21 -4.54 -13.75
C HIS A 7 15.11 -3.15 -14.37
N LYS A 8 13.99 -2.81 -15.02
CA LYS A 8 13.89 -1.58 -15.81
C LYS A 8 13.93 -0.32 -14.95
N VAL A 9 13.26 -0.29 -13.80
CA VAL A 9 13.31 0.88 -12.89
C VAL A 9 14.64 0.95 -12.15
N ASP A 10 15.18 -0.17 -11.68
CA ASP A 10 16.49 -0.17 -11.04
C ASP A 10 17.61 0.20 -12.04
N GLU A 11 17.46 -0.17 -13.32
CA GLU A 11 18.35 0.21 -14.43
C GLU A 11 18.17 1.69 -14.83
N CYS A 12 16.94 2.21 -14.82
CA CYS A 12 16.70 3.64 -14.99
C CYS A 12 17.34 4.45 -13.85
N LEU A 13 17.19 4.02 -12.60
CA LEU A 13 17.80 4.67 -11.43
C LEU A 13 19.33 4.57 -11.48
N SER A 14 19.88 3.41 -11.84
CA SER A 14 21.33 3.24 -11.93
C SER A 14 21.96 4.03 -13.09
N SER A 15 21.18 4.37 -14.12
CA SER A 15 21.63 5.22 -15.22
C SER A 15 21.80 6.70 -14.86
N ILE A 16 21.30 7.14 -13.70
CA ILE A 16 21.46 8.51 -13.20
C ILE A 16 22.93 8.71 -12.85
N SER A 17 23.58 9.71 -13.43
CA SER A 17 24.97 10.04 -13.12
C SER A 17 25.11 10.84 -11.82
N LEU A 18 26.28 10.77 -11.17
CA LEU A 18 26.57 11.59 -9.97
C LEU A 18 26.37 13.09 -10.22
N LYS A 19 26.71 13.59 -11.42
CA LYS A 19 26.51 14.99 -11.79
C LYS A 19 25.04 15.38 -11.84
N GLU A 20 24.18 14.49 -12.30
CA GLU A 20 22.72 14.68 -12.31
C GLU A 20 22.16 14.58 -10.89
N ALA A 21 22.62 13.60 -10.11
CA ALA A 21 22.25 13.44 -8.71
C ALA A 21 22.57 14.69 -7.88
N ASN A 22 23.75 15.28 -8.05
CA ASN A 22 24.18 16.50 -7.36
C ASN A 22 23.39 17.76 -7.74
N LYS A 23 22.74 17.77 -8.91
CA LYS A 23 21.85 18.87 -9.31
C LYS A 23 20.46 18.74 -8.71
N TYR A 24 20.03 17.51 -8.44
CA TYR A 24 18.68 17.22 -7.97
C TYR A 24 18.59 17.09 -6.44
N ILE A 25 19.66 16.63 -5.78
CA ILE A 25 19.70 16.39 -4.33
C ILE A 25 20.42 17.52 -3.62
N ASN A 26 19.69 18.23 -2.76
CA ASN A 26 20.24 19.24 -1.88
C ASN A 26 20.47 18.70 -0.47
N PHE A 27 21.18 19.47 0.36
CA PHE A 27 21.41 19.15 1.77
C PHE A 27 20.09 18.88 2.53
N GLU A 28 19.05 19.68 2.27
CA GLU A 28 17.73 19.50 2.89
C GLU A 28 17.10 18.14 2.55
N ASP A 29 17.32 17.63 1.33
CA ASP A 29 16.80 16.32 0.93
C ASP A 29 17.54 15.19 1.64
N ILE A 30 18.84 15.34 1.85
CA ILE A 30 19.66 14.41 2.63
C ILE A 30 19.22 14.43 4.09
N ASP A 31 19.11 15.61 4.71
CA ASP A 31 18.63 15.73 6.09
C ASP A 31 17.22 15.14 6.23
N LEU A 32 16.34 15.32 5.24
CA LEU A 32 15.00 14.72 5.22
C LEU A 32 15.04 13.19 5.06
N VAL A 33 16.00 12.62 4.34
CA VAL A 33 16.16 11.15 4.21
C VAL A 33 16.76 10.52 5.47
N MET A 34 17.68 11.22 6.12
CA MET A 34 18.33 10.79 7.37
C MET A 34 17.42 11.00 8.59
N ASN A 35 16.82 12.18 8.68
CA ASN A 35 16.10 12.70 9.84
C ASN A 35 14.66 13.07 9.49
N GLU A 36 13.79 13.09 10.49
CA GLU A 36 12.47 13.70 10.33
C GLU A 36 12.58 15.23 10.45
N LYS A 37 11.57 15.95 9.94
CA LYS A 37 11.44 17.40 10.17
C LYS A 37 11.56 17.69 11.68
N LYS A 38 12.37 18.70 12.03
CA LYS A 38 12.82 19.02 13.40
C LYS A 38 11.68 19.26 14.42
N ASP A 39 10.45 19.51 13.98
CA ASP A 39 9.34 19.97 14.83
C ASP A 39 8.40 18.87 15.38
N GLN A 40 8.85 17.60 15.48
CA GLN A 40 7.95 16.48 15.81
C GLN A 40 8.07 15.99 17.26
N LYS A 41 6.91 15.84 17.93
CA LYS A 41 6.79 15.43 19.35
C LYS A 41 7.20 13.99 19.66
N PHE A 42 7.22 13.09 18.67
CA PHE A 42 7.48 11.66 18.87
C PHE A 42 8.64 11.17 18.00
N SER A 43 9.47 10.30 18.58
CA SER A 43 10.57 9.64 17.86
C SER A 43 10.05 8.67 16.79
N ILE A 44 10.87 8.43 15.76
CA ILE A 44 10.59 7.45 14.69
C ILE A 44 10.26 6.07 15.28
N GLY A 45 10.98 5.64 16.34
CA GLY A 45 10.74 4.35 16.99
C GLY A 45 9.32 4.22 17.56
N ILE A 46 8.86 5.24 18.30
CA ILE A 46 7.50 5.26 18.86
C ILE A 46 6.46 5.25 17.76
N LYS A 47 6.65 6.04 16.70
CA LYS A 47 5.73 6.04 15.55
C LYS A 47 5.71 4.69 14.83
N LYS A 48 6.87 4.05 14.67
CA LYS A 48 6.96 2.72 14.05
C LYS A 48 6.17 1.70 14.87
N LEU A 49 6.22 1.79 16.20
CA LEU A 49 5.42 0.96 17.11
C LEU A 49 3.92 1.25 17.00
N LEU A 50 3.50 2.52 16.97
CA LEU A 50 2.09 2.88 16.81
C LEU A 50 1.52 2.35 15.48
N ILE A 51 2.29 2.50 14.39
CA ILE A 51 1.92 1.96 13.08
C ILE A 51 1.89 0.43 13.08
N LEU A 52 2.79 -0.23 13.82
CA LEU A 52 2.75 -1.69 13.99
C LEU A 52 1.44 -2.13 14.63
N ILE A 53 1.07 -1.53 15.76
CA ILE A 53 -0.16 -1.86 16.48
C ILE A 53 -1.37 -1.63 15.58
N LEU A 54 -1.43 -0.49 14.89
CA LEU A 54 -2.55 -0.15 14.00
C LEU A 54 -2.63 -1.09 12.78
N ALA A 55 -1.50 -1.47 12.19
CA ALA A 55 -1.46 -2.36 11.04
C ALA A 55 -1.78 -3.82 11.40
N LEU A 56 -1.40 -4.27 12.61
CA LEU A 56 -1.68 -5.62 13.09
C LEU A 56 -3.09 -5.78 13.66
N PHE A 57 -3.72 -4.69 14.11
CA PHE A 57 -5.04 -4.73 14.72
C PHE A 57 -6.07 -5.48 13.85
N PHE A 58 -6.13 -5.14 12.55
CA PHE A 58 -7.11 -5.73 11.65
C PHE A 58 -6.83 -7.23 11.37
N PRO A 59 -5.63 -7.64 10.90
CA PRO A 59 -5.31 -9.06 10.70
C PRO A 59 -5.56 -9.94 11.94
N ILE A 60 -5.11 -9.50 13.11
CA ILE A 60 -5.27 -10.25 14.37
C ILE A 60 -6.75 -10.38 14.72
N PHE A 61 -7.52 -9.29 14.60
CA PHE A 61 -8.94 -9.32 14.89
C PHE A 61 -9.68 -10.29 13.97
N MET A 62 -9.38 -10.28 12.67
CA MET A 62 -10.01 -11.22 11.72
C MET A 62 -9.61 -12.67 12.00
N GLU A 63 -8.35 -12.92 12.37
CA GLU A 63 -7.90 -14.25 12.75
C GLU A 63 -8.69 -14.81 13.94
N LEU A 64 -8.94 -13.98 14.97
CA LEU A 64 -9.78 -14.37 16.11
C LEU A 64 -11.22 -14.71 15.70
N VAL A 65 -11.81 -13.91 14.80
CA VAL A 65 -13.16 -14.15 14.28
C VAL A 65 -13.24 -15.49 13.55
N PHE A 66 -12.30 -15.79 12.65
CA PHE A 66 -12.30 -17.06 11.92
C PHE A 66 -12.01 -18.27 12.79
N ILE A 67 -11.15 -18.13 13.81
CA ILE A 67 -10.91 -19.20 14.79
C ILE A 67 -12.20 -19.53 15.54
N GLN A 68 -12.93 -18.50 16.00
CA GLN A 68 -14.22 -18.68 16.66
C GLN A 68 -15.23 -19.36 15.74
N GLU A 69 -15.35 -18.92 14.49
CA GLU A 69 -16.25 -19.53 13.50
C GLU A 69 -15.93 -21.00 13.19
N ILE A 70 -14.65 -21.41 13.24
CA ILE A 70 -14.25 -22.82 13.10
C ILE A 70 -14.73 -23.64 14.31
N THR A 71 -14.65 -23.08 15.52
CA THR A 71 -15.06 -23.80 16.73
C THR A 71 -16.57 -23.96 16.89
N GLU A 72 -17.35 -23.01 16.35
CA GLU A 72 -18.81 -22.98 16.51
C GLU A 72 -19.56 -23.73 15.38
N THR A 73 -18.97 -23.87 14.19
CA THR A 73 -19.64 -24.47 13.02
C THR A 73 -18.75 -25.50 12.33
N ASN A 74 -19.28 -26.72 12.15
CA ASN A 74 -18.57 -27.80 11.41
C ASN A 74 -18.55 -27.58 9.89
N ASP A 75 -19.29 -26.59 9.38
CA ASP A 75 -19.30 -26.29 7.95
C ASP A 75 -18.13 -25.39 7.56
N SER A 76 -17.52 -25.71 6.41
CA SER A 76 -16.46 -24.92 5.78
C SER A 76 -15.19 -24.77 6.63
N PHE A 77 -14.64 -25.89 7.13
CA PHE A 77 -13.34 -25.92 7.85
C PHE A 77 -12.14 -25.51 6.99
N PHE A 78 -11.90 -26.20 5.86
CA PHE A 78 -10.76 -25.93 4.98
C PHE A 78 -10.66 -24.48 4.50
N PRO A 79 -11.77 -23.83 4.11
CA PRO A 79 -11.76 -22.45 3.66
C PRO A 79 -11.29 -21.49 4.76
N LYS A 80 -11.86 -21.61 5.96
CA LYS A 80 -11.48 -20.79 7.11
C LYS A 80 -10.01 -21.00 7.49
N LEU A 81 -9.51 -22.24 7.43
CA LEU A 81 -8.11 -22.56 7.68
C LEU A 81 -7.16 -21.85 6.69
N VAL A 82 -7.53 -21.77 5.42
CA VAL A 82 -6.73 -21.04 4.42
C VAL A 82 -6.67 -19.54 4.73
N VAL A 83 -7.78 -18.92 5.14
CA VAL A 83 -7.81 -17.50 5.54
C VAL A 83 -6.87 -17.27 6.72
N ILE A 84 -6.96 -18.10 7.75
CA ILE A 84 -6.09 -18.01 8.94
C ILE A 84 -4.62 -18.08 8.54
N LEU A 85 -4.24 -19.02 7.67
CA LEU A 85 -2.85 -19.13 7.20
C LEU A 85 -2.39 -17.90 6.41
N LEU A 86 -3.27 -17.29 5.61
CA LEU A 86 -2.96 -16.07 4.86
C LEU A 86 -2.81 -14.86 5.78
N GLU A 87 -3.67 -14.71 6.78
CA GLU A 87 -3.58 -13.64 7.78
C GLU A 87 -2.32 -13.77 8.65
N LEU A 88 -1.98 -14.99 9.08
CA LEU A 88 -0.71 -15.26 9.76
C LEU A 88 0.50 -14.87 8.92
N LEU A 89 0.47 -15.18 7.62
CA LEU A 89 1.52 -14.77 6.69
C LEU A 89 1.62 -13.24 6.59
N ILE A 90 0.49 -12.53 6.57
CA ILE A 90 0.47 -11.06 6.58
C ILE A 90 1.05 -10.50 7.88
N ILE A 91 0.67 -11.05 9.04
CA ILE A 91 1.22 -10.68 10.35
C ILE A 91 2.74 -10.87 10.37
N CYS A 92 3.23 -12.02 9.89
CA CYS A 92 4.66 -12.30 9.77
C CYS A 92 5.35 -11.28 8.86
N LEU A 93 4.75 -10.91 7.72
CA LEU A 93 5.32 -9.92 6.81
C LEU A 93 5.37 -8.51 7.41
N ILE A 94 4.31 -8.06 8.08
CA ILE A 94 4.29 -6.76 8.77
C ILE A 94 5.36 -6.73 9.86
N THR A 95 5.44 -7.78 10.67
CA THR A 95 6.43 -7.91 11.76
C THR A 95 7.85 -7.95 11.23
N TYR A 96 8.10 -8.69 10.14
CA TYR A 96 9.39 -8.70 9.45
C TYR A 96 9.81 -7.29 8.99
N GLN A 97 8.89 -6.51 8.42
CA GLN A 97 9.18 -5.13 7.99
C GLN A 97 9.43 -4.19 9.17
N PHE A 98 8.80 -4.45 10.33
CA PHE A 98 9.07 -3.73 11.56
C PHE A 98 10.49 -4.01 12.09
N LEU A 99 10.88 -5.29 12.13
CA LEU A 99 12.20 -5.72 12.60
C LEU A 99 13.32 -5.36 11.61
N LYS A 100 12.99 -5.20 10.33
CA LYS A 100 13.95 -4.78 9.31
C LYS A 100 14.58 -3.44 9.69
N GLN A 101 15.88 -3.51 9.95
CA GLN A 101 16.72 -2.34 10.19
C GLN A 101 17.08 -1.70 8.86
N TYR A 102 17.10 -0.37 8.87
CA TYR A 102 17.58 0.47 7.78
C TYR A 102 18.81 1.20 8.28
N ASN A 103 19.79 1.42 7.40
CA ASN A 103 20.98 2.21 7.73
C ASN A 103 20.58 3.57 8.31
N ASN A 104 21.39 4.12 9.22
CA ASN A 104 21.06 5.37 9.90
C ASN A 104 20.80 6.53 8.93
N PHE A 105 21.59 6.67 7.87
CA PHE A 105 21.35 7.70 6.87
C PHE A 105 20.06 7.51 6.03
N LEU A 106 19.41 6.34 6.09
CA LEU A 106 18.14 6.05 5.41
C LEU A 106 17.00 5.85 6.41
N ARG A 107 17.14 6.31 7.65
CA ARG A 107 16.21 6.00 8.73
C ARG A 107 14.80 6.52 8.45
N ASN A 108 14.64 7.76 8.00
CA ASN A 108 13.31 8.31 7.67
C ASN A 108 12.73 7.66 6.40
N TRP A 109 13.56 7.42 5.38
CA TRP A 109 13.16 6.67 4.19
C TRP A 109 12.64 5.27 4.52
N GLY A 110 13.37 4.55 5.38
CA GLY A 110 13.00 3.23 5.88
C GLY A 110 11.69 3.25 6.67
N TYR A 111 11.48 4.27 7.48
CA TYR A 111 10.23 4.50 8.20
C TYR A 111 9.04 4.76 7.25
N LYS A 112 9.17 5.67 6.29
CA LYS A 112 8.11 5.95 5.31
C LYS A 112 7.78 4.71 4.46
N LYS A 113 8.80 3.98 4.05
CA LYS A 113 8.66 2.70 3.34
C LYS A 113 7.93 1.67 4.21
N TYR A 114 8.27 1.57 5.49
CA TYR A 114 7.57 0.70 6.43
C TYR A 114 6.08 1.08 6.55
N CYS A 115 5.75 2.35 6.78
CA CYS A 115 4.36 2.81 6.84
C CYS A 115 3.56 2.43 5.59
N TYR A 116 4.15 2.66 4.41
CA TYR A 116 3.51 2.31 3.15
C TYR A 116 3.26 0.80 3.02
N ILE A 117 4.28 -0.03 3.26
CA ILE A 117 4.17 -1.48 3.13
C ILE A 117 3.17 -2.05 4.14
N SER A 118 3.19 -1.59 5.39
CA SER A 118 2.27 -2.03 6.44
C SER A 118 0.81 -1.68 6.09
N ALA A 119 0.56 -0.47 5.60
CA ALA A 119 -0.79 -0.08 5.16
C ALA A 119 -1.25 -0.89 3.94
N LYS A 120 -0.36 -1.14 2.97
CA LYS A 120 -0.63 -1.99 1.81
C LYS A 120 -1.01 -3.42 2.24
N LEU A 121 -0.28 -4.00 3.17
CA LEU A 121 -0.55 -5.35 3.70
C LEU A 121 -1.86 -5.40 4.50
N ALA A 122 -2.15 -4.38 5.32
CA ALA A 122 -3.42 -4.28 6.04
C ALA A 122 -4.62 -4.19 5.09
N TYR A 123 -4.51 -3.47 3.98
CA TYR A 123 -5.54 -3.44 2.95
C TYR A 123 -5.73 -4.79 2.26
N ILE A 124 -4.63 -5.51 1.96
CA ILE A 124 -4.71 -6.86 1.38
C ILE A 124 -5.41 -7.81 2.35
N SER A 125 -5.10 -7.76 3.65
CA SER A 125 -5.80 -8.51 4.70
C SER A 125 -7.31 -8.20 4.68
N TYR A 126 -7.69 -6.92 4.65
CA TYR A 126 -9.10 -6.51 4.51
C TYR A 126 -9.78 -7.14 3.29
N PHE A 127 -9.09 -7.21 2.16
CA PHE A 127 -9.64 -7.84 0.95
C PHE A 127 -9.79 -9.36 1.07
N ILE A 128 -8.80 -10.05 1.65
CA ILE A 128 -8.84 -11.50 1.83
C ILE A 128 -10.07 -11.88 2.64
N VAL A 129 -10.34 -11.11 3.69
CA VAL A 129 -11.45 -11.38 4.58
C VAL A 129 -12.78 -10.90 4.02
N GLY A 130 -12.81 -9.70 3.43
CA GLY A 130 -14.03 -9.10 2.85
C GLY A 130 -14.60 -9.88 1.67
N PHE A 131 -13.76 -10.60 0.92
CA PHE A 131 -14.23 -11.52 -0.13
C PHE A 131 -14.84 -12.82 0.41
N GLY A 132 -14.92 -12.98 1.74
CA GLY A 132 -15.85 -13.88 2.39
C GLY A 132 -15.74 -15.32 1.90
N MET A 133 -14.85 -16.10 2.49
CA MET A 133 -14.82 -17.55 2.34
C MET A 133 -16.02 -18.26 3.00
N ASN A 134 -17.12 -17.53 3.21
CA ASN A 134 -18.39 -17.97 3.80
C ASN A 134 -19.55 -17.96 2.78
N MET A 135 -19.31 -17.61 1.51
CA MET A 135 -20.36 -17.54 0.47
C MET A 135 -20.08 -18.53 -0.67
N GLY A 136 -20.61 -19.76 -0.55
CA GLY A 136 -20.68 -20.72 -1.66
C GLY A 136 -19.55 -21.75 -1.75
N ASP A 137 -19.34 -22.30 -2.96
CA ASP A 137 -18.30 -23.31 -3.21
C ASP A 137 -16.90 -22.74 -2.95
N TYR A 138 -16.30 -23.20 -1.86
CA TYR A 138 -14.99 -22.74 -1.41
C TYR A 138 -13.88 -22.85 -2.44
N ARG A 139 -13.97 -23.79 -3.38
CA ARG A 139 -12.97 -23.96 -4.44
C ARG A 139 -13.00 -22.77 -5.39
N ILE A 140 -14.21 -22.33 -5.75
CA ILE A 140 -14.42 -21.16 -6.60
C ILE A 140 -13.94 -19.91 -5.85
N THR A 141 -14.34 -19.76 -4.58
CA THR A 141 -13.94 -18.60 -3.77
C THR A 141 -12.42 -18.53 -3.59
N PHE A 142 -11.74 -19.66 -3.34
CA PHE A 142 -10.29 -19.72 -3.23
C PHE A 142 -9.58 -19.28 -4.52
N VAL A 143 -10.05 -19.77 -5.68
CA VAL A 143 -9.49 -19.40 -6.99
C VAL A 143 -9.68 -17.90 -7.26
N VAL A 144 -10.87 -17.37 -6.96
CA VAL A 144 -11.19 -15.95 -7.13
C VAL A 144 -10.33 -15.08 -6.22
N VAL A 145 -10.22 -15.41 -4.93
CA VAL A 145 -9.39 -14.66 -3.97
C VAL A 145 -7.92 -14.67 -4.40
N THR A 146 -7.40 -15.83 -4.79
CA THR A 146 -6.01 -15.95 -5.27
C THR A 146 -5.78 -15.07 -6.51
N PHE A 147 -6.70 -15.12 -7.48
CA PHE A 147 -6.60 -14.29 -8.69
C PHE A 147 -6.68 -12.80 -8.35
N CYS A 148 -7.60 -12.40 -7.47
CA CYS A 148 -7.71 -11.02 -6.97
C CYS A 148 -6.42 -10.55 -6.32
N ILE A 149 -5.81 -11.32 -5.42
CA ILE A 149 -4.52 -10.97 -4.80
C ILE A 149 -3.44 -10.77 -5.86
N VAL A 150 -3.35 -11.67 -6.84
CA VAL A 150 -2.36 -11.55 -7.93
C VAL A 150 -2.59 -10.27 -8.75
N VAL A 151 -3.84 -9.96 -9.09
CA VAL A 151 -4.21 -8.74 -9.81
C VAL A 151 -3.89 -7.50 -8.98
N LEU A 152 -4.19 -7.49 -7.69
CA LEU A 152 -3.88 -6.39 -6.77
C LEU A 152 -2.37 -6.14 -6.68
N LEU A 153 -1.58 -7.19 -6.47
CA LEU A 153 -0.12 -7.10 -6.44
C LEU A 153 0.46 -6.58 -7.76
N PHE A 154 -0.07 -7.05 -8.88
CA PHE A 154 0.32 -6.57 -10.21
C PHE A 154 -0.04 -5.09 -10.40
N LEU A 155 -1.23 -4.68 -9.96
CA LEU A 155 -1.69 -3.30 -10.07
C LEU A 155 -0.82 -2.36 -9.22
N TYR A 156 -0.55 -2.70 -7.96
CA TYR A 156 0.38 -1.95 -7.11
C TYR A 156 1.74 -1.80 -7.78
N TYR A 157 2.30 -2.91 -8.27
CA TYR A 157 3.59 -2.88 -8.96
C TYR A 157 3.56 -1.94 -10.17
N LYS A 158 2.53 -2.01 -11.02
CA LYS A 158 2.42 -1.14 -12.20
C LYS A 158 2.26 0.33 -11.86
N VAL A 159 1.45 0.66 -10.85
CA VAL A 159 1.23 2.04 -10.42
C VAL A 159 2.50 2.60 -9.78
N GLU A 160 3.15 1.87 -8.87
CA GLU A 160 4.41 2.27 -8.24
C GLU A 160 5.50 2.54 -9.29
N GLN A 161 5.65 1.63 -10.27
CA GLN A 161 6.61 1.80 -11.36
C GLN A 161 6.31 3.03 -12.21
N ASN A 162 5.03 3.28 -12.52
CA ASN A 162 4.63 4.44 -13.29
C ASN A 162 4.99 5.75 -12.56
N MET A 163 4.68 5.84 -11.27
CA MET A 163 5.02 7.00 -10.45
C MET A 163 6.53 7.24 -10.44
N ILE A 164 7.33 6.19 -10.21
CA ILE A 164 8.80 6.31 -10.16
C ILE A 164 9.34 6.82 -11.50
N LEU A 165 8.85 6.29 -12.63
CA LEU A 165 9.29 6.73 -13.95
C LEU A 165 8.91 8.19 -14.24
N GLU A 166 7.75 8.65 -13.77
CA GLU A 166 7.35 10.05 -13.89
C GLU A 166 8.22 10.97 -13.07
N GLU A 167 8.48 10.62 -11.81
CA GLU A 167 9.40 11.39 -10.96
C GLU A 167 10.80 11.45 -11.59
N ILE A 168 11.29 10.34 -12.16
CA ILE A 168 12.59 10.34 -12.85
C ILE A 168 12.57 11.25 -14.09
N ASN A 169 11.49 11.21 -14.87
CA ASN A 169 11.34 12.08 -16.04
C ASN A 169 11.35 13.56 -15.64
N GLU A 170 10.63 13.92 -14.58
CA GLU A 170 10.56 15.30 -14.06
C GLU A 170 11.89 15.74 -13.42
N ALA A 171 12.47 14.90 -12.56
CA ALA A 171 13.69 15.19 -11.80
C ALA A 171 14.96 15.28 -12.67
N PHE A 172 15.08 14.39 -13.66
CA PHE A 172 16.30 14.21 -14.45
C PHE A 172 16.11 14.53 -15.94
N ASN A 173 14.97 15.13 -16.31
CA ASN A 173 14.62 15.49 -17.69
C ASN A 173 14.76 14.30 -18.67
N ARG A 174 14.20 13.15 -18.28
CA ARG A 174 14.18 11.91 -19.08
C ARG A 174 12.82 11.74 -19.77
N ASN A 175 12.78 10.91 -20.80
CA ASN A 175 11.58 10.64 -21.60
C ASN A 175 11.18 9.16 -21.56
N TYR A 176 11.13 8.56 -20.37
CA TYR A 176 10.64 7.21 -20.22
C TYR A 176 9.14 7.13 -20.47
N LYS A 177 8.69 6.02 -21.10
CA LYS A 177 7.27 5.79 -21.39
C LYS A 177 6.48 5.57 -20.10
N THR A 178 5.57 6.49 -19.80
CA THR A 178 4.63 6.42 -18.67
C THR A 178 3.21 6.26 -19.17
N SER A 179 2.32 5.75 -18.32
CA SER A 179 0.91 5.50 -18.60
C SER A 179 0.04 6.52 -17.90
N LYS A 180 -0.58 7.41 -18.67
CA LYS A 180 -1.58 8.36 -18.16
C LYS A 180 -2.75 7.66 -17.46
N VAL A 181 -3.11 6.46 -17.90
CA VAL A 181 -4.19 5.67 -17.30
C VAL A 181 -3.89 5.32 -15.84
N MET A 182 -2.64 4.93 -15.53
CA MET A 182 -2.24 4.56 -14.17
C MET A 182 -2.34 5.76 -13.22
N ASN A 183 -1.96 6.94 -13.69
CA ASN A 183 -2.10 8.18 -12.93
C ASN A 183 -3.55 8.58 -12.70
N ILE A 184 -4.39 8.46 -13.73
CA ILE A 184 -5.82 8.74 -13.60
C ILE A 184 -6.42 7.77 -12.58
N MET A 185 -6.13 6.47 -12.67
CA MET A 185 -6.60 5.47 -11.71
C MET A 185 -6.18 5.81 -10.27
N LEU A 186 -4.93 6.23 -10.06
CA LEU A 186 -4.43 6.62 -8.76
C LEU A 186 -5.13 7.88 -8.21
N LYS A 187 -5.33 8.90 -9.05
CA LYS A 187 -6.09 10.11 -8.67
C LYS A 187 -7.55 9.80 -8.35
N VAL A 188 -8.18 8.96 -9.17
CA VAL A 188 -9.55 8.50 -8.95
C VAL A 188 -9.66 7.72 -7.64
N SER A 189 -8.67 6.89 -7.30
CA SER A 189 -8.61 6.21 -5.99
C SER A 189 -8.67 7.20 -4.82
N GLY A 190 -7.90 8.31 -4.89
CA GLY A 190 -7.97 9.38 -3.90
C GLY A 190 -9.36 10.03 -3.80
N VAL A 191 -10.01 10.31 -4.94
CA VAL A 191 -11.38 10.85 -4.97
C VAL A 191 -12.38 9.86 -4.37
N VAL A 192 -12.29 8.58 -4.74
CA VAL A 192 -13.13 7.50 -4.20
C VAL A 192 -13.00 7.42 -2.68
N ALA A 193 -11.79 7.53 -2.13
CA ALA A 193 -11.58 7.52 -0.68
C ALA A 193 -12.35 8.67 0.01
N VAL A 194 -12.30 9.88 -0.55
CA VAL A 194 -13.02 11.04 -0.03
C VAL A 194 -14.53 10.85 -0.12
N LEU A 195 -15.03 10.34 -1.26
CA LEU A 195 -16.45 10.06 -1.44
C LEU A 195 -16.96 8.99 -0.46
N ILE A 196 -16.18 7.94 -0.19
CA ILE A 196 -16.51 6.92 0.81
C ILE A 196 -16.63 7.56 2.19
N LEU A 197 -15.68 8.40 2.59
CA LEU A 197 -15.73 9.08 3.89
C LEU A 197 -16.95 9.99 4.02
N ILE A 198 -17.23 10.80 3.00
CA ILE A 198 -18.43 11.67 2.98
C ILE A 198 -19.70 10.82 3.02
N GLY A 199 -19.79 9.79 2.18
CA GLY A 199 -20.93 8.88 2.12
C GLY A 199 -21.20 8.19 3.46
N MET A 200 -20.16 7.75 4.16
CA MET A 200 -20.29 7.18 5.51
C MET A 200 -20.88 8.17 6.51
N GLN A 201 -20.46 9.45 6.47
CA GLN A 201 -21.04 10.46 7.37
C GLN A 201 -22.48 10.80 6.98
N VAL A 202 -22.77 10.96 5.69
CA VAL A 202 -24.13 11.22 5.19
C VAL A 202 -25.07 10.08 5.58
N TYR A 203 -24.64 8.81 5.41
CA TYR A 203 -25.41 7.66 5.84
C TYR A 203 -25.69 7.67 7.35
N ARG A 204 -24.68 7.93 8.18
CA ARG A 204 -24.85 8.00 9.64
C ARG A 204 -25.85 9.07 10.07
N LEU A 205 -25.79 10.25 9.45
CA LEU A 205 -26.65 11.38 9.78
C LEU A 205 -28.08 11.21 9.26
N ASN A 206 -28.27 10.51 8.14
CA ASN A 206 -29.57 10.35 7.48
C ASN A 206 -30.14 8.94 7.61
N LYS A 207 -29.59 8.13 8.53
CA LYS A 207 -29.95 6.71 8.70
C LYS A 207 -31.46 6.52 8.89
N TRP A 208 -32.13 7.41 9.63
CA TRP A 208 -33.57 7.29 9.87
C TRP A 208 -34.40 7.43 8.58
N TRP A 209 -33.97 8.27 7.63
CA TRP A 209 -34.74 8.60 6.43
C TRP A 209 -34.46 7.58 5.32
N LEU A 210 -33.21 7.12 5.23
CA LEU A 210 -32.78 6.12 4.25
C LEU A 210 -33.43 4.75 4.49
N ASN A 211 -33.61 4.35 5.75
CA ASN A 211 -34.30 3.09 6.07
C ASN A 211 -35.73 3.04 5.50
N GLY A 212 -36.45 4.18 5.47
CA GLY A 212 -37.80 4.25 4.90
C GLY A 212 -37.87 4.13 3.38
N ILE A 213 -36.76 4.33 2.66
CA ILE A 213 -36.69 4.26 1.19
C ILE A 213 -36.30 2.84 0.73
N VAL A 214 -35.42 2.18 1.47
CA VAL A 214 -34.89 0.85 1.13
C VAL A 214 -35.95 -0.25 1.32
N ASP A 215 -36.80 -0.11 2.36
CA ASP A 215 -37.86 -1.09 2.64
C ASP A 215 -39.04 -1.02 1.65
N GLY A 216 -39.11 0.00 0.79
CA GLY A 216 -40.28 0.32 -0.04
C GLY A 216 -40.22 -0.06 -1.53
N ASN A 217 -39.12 -0.65 -2.02
CA ASN A 217 -38.92 -0.80 -3.47
C ASN A 217 -38.49 -2.23 -3.89
N PRO A 218 -39.44 -3.15 -4.17
CA PRO A 218 -39.15 -4.53 -4.55
C PRO A 218 -38.57 -4.68 -5.96
N THR A 219 -38.49 -3.59 -6.74
CA THR A 219 -38.08 -3.58 -8.15
C THR A 219 -36.58 -3.78 -8.39
N ILE A 220 -35.76 -3.89 -7.33
CA ILE A 220 -34.29 -3.98 -7.40
C ILE A 220 -33.78 -5.44 -7.39
N GLN A 221 -34.61 -6.42 -7.01
CA GLN A 221 -34.20 -7.83 -6.89
C GLN A 221 -34.24 -8.60 -8.23
N ASN A 222 -33.50 -8.14 -9.24
CA ASN A 222 -33.28 -8.92 -10.45
C ASN A 222 -31.83 -9.43 -10.47
N SER A 223 -31.65 -10.73 -10.24
CA SER A 223 -30.33 -11.36 -10.06
C SER A 223 -29.36 -11.13 -11.21
N LEU A 224 -29.87 -10.91 -12.43
CA LEU A 224 -29.07 -10.56 -13.61
C LEU A 224 -28.50 -9.13 -13.52
N VAL A 225 -29.31 -8.18 -13.04
CA VAL A 225 -28.91 -6.77 -12.89
C VAL A 225 -27.90 -6.65 -11.73
N ASP A 226 -28.12 -7.36 -10.63
CA ASP A 226 -27.20 -7.38 -9.49
C ASP A 226 -25.82 -7.94 -9.86
N ASN A 227 -25.78 -9.03 -10.63
CA ASN A 227 -24.54 -9.61 -11.12
C ASN A 227 -23.79 -8.68 -12.08
N LEU A 228 -24.51 -8.00 -12.98
CA LEU A 228 -23.91 -7.03 -13.90
C LEU A 228 -23.33 -5.81 -13.14
N ILE A 229 -24.06 -5.29 -12.14
CA ILE A 229 -23.57 -4.21 -11.29
C ILE A 229 -22.33 -4.65 -10.51
N GLY A 230 -22.34 -5.85 -9.92
CA GLY A 230 -21.19 -6.39 -9.19
C GLY A 230 -19.93 -6.50 -10.06
N ILE A 231 -20.06 -6.99 -11.30
CA ILE A 231 -18.91 -7.17 -12.21
C ILE A 231 -18.41 -5.84 -12.75
N PHE A 232 -19.30 -4.98 -13.26
CA PHE A 232 -18.91 -3.75 -13.98
C PHE A 232 -18.66 -2.56 -13.06
N ILE A 233 -19.21 -2.55 -11.84
CA ILE A 233 -19.03 -1.46 -10.88
C ILE A 233 -18.24 -1.95 -9.66
N GLY A 234 -18.63 -3.10 -9.09
CA GLY A 234 -18.01 -3.63 -7.88
C GLY A 234 -16.51 -3.94 -8.02
N ILE A 235 -16.13 -4.71 -9.05
CA ILE A 235 -14.73 -5.08 -9.26
C ILE A 235 -13.84 -3.86 -9.56
N PRO A 236 -14.19 -2.93 -10.48
CA PRO A 236 -13.37 -1.73 -10.70
C PRO A 236 -13.28 -0.85 -9.46
N LEU A 237 -14.36 -0.68 -8.71
CA LEU A 237 -14.36 0.08 -7.46
C LEU A 237 -13.43 -0.56 -6.43
N LEU A 238 -13.42 -1.87 -6.33
CA LEU A 238 -12.54 -2.63 -5.45
C LEU A 238 -11.06 -2.41 -5.79
N LEU A 239 -10.72 -2.47 -7.08
CA LEU A 239 -9.37 -2.16 -7.55
C LEU A 239 -8.97 -0.72 -7.22
N LEU A 240 -9.89 0.25 -7.33
CA LEU A 240 -9.63 1.64 -6.97
C LEU A 240 -9.42 1.81 -5.45
N ILE A 241 -10.25 1.18 -4.61
CA ILE A 241 -10.10 1.20 -3.15
C ILE A 241 -8.75 0.60 -2.75
N SER A 242 -8.31 -0.45 -3.43
CA SER A 242 -7.00 -1.05 -3.14
C SER A 242 -5.83 -0.08 -3.31
N LEU A 243 -5.93 0.92 -4.20
CA LEU A 243 -4.84 1.87 -4.47
C LEU A 243 -4.76 3.01 -3.45
N ILE A 244 -5.67 3.08 -2.48
CA ILE A 244 -5.72 4.14 -1.47
C ILE A 244 -4.41 4.26 -0.67
N PRO A 245 -3.78 3.16 -0.17
CA PRO A 245 -2.48 3.24 0.49
C PRO A 245 -1.39 3.85 -0.40
N THR A 246 -1.40 3.53 -1.70
CA THR A 246 -0.44 4.08 -2.66
C THR A 246 -0.67 5.57 -2.86
N TYR A 247 -1.92 6.01 -2.97
CA TYR A 247 -2.24 7.43 -3.13
C TYR A 247 -1.77 8.29 -1.93
N PHE A 248 -2.04 7.84 -0.70
CA PHE A 248 -1.77 8.65 0.50
C PHE A 248 -0.36 8.47 1.07
N LEU A 249 0.25 7.29 0.95
CA LEU A 249 1.46 6.94 1.70
C LEU A 249 2.69 6.72 0.80
N PHE A 250 2.52 6.45 -0.50
CA PHE A 250 3.66 6.27 -1.38
C PHE A 250 4.21 7.62 -1.87
N ASN A 251 5.17 8.16 -1.12
CA ASN A 251 5.90 9.36 -1.53
C ASN A 251 7.01 9.00 -2.53
N VAL A 252 6.71 9.18 -3.81
CA VAL A 252 7.62 8.83 -4.92
C VAL A 252 8.90 9.65 -4.92
N LYS A 253 8.82 10.97 -4.72
CA LYS A 253 9.98 11.85 -4.61
C LYS A 253 10.96 11.36 -3.55
N HIS A 254 10.45 11.11 -2.34
CA HIS A 254 11.25 10.61 -1.24
C HIS A 254 11.84 9.22 -1.52
N HIS A 255 11.10 8.38 -2.25
CA HIS A 255 11.57 7.07 -2.69
C HIS A 255 12.77 7.18 -3.64
N VAL A 256 12.67 8.02 -4.67
CA VAL A 256 13.73 8.27 -5.66
C VAL A 256 14.95 8.89 -5.00
N GLN A 257 14.76 9.89 -4.14
CA GLN A 257 15.83 10.50 -3.35
C GLN A 257 16.58 9.47 -2.50
N GLY A 258 15.87 8.65 -1.72
CA GLY A 258 16.50 7.62 -0.89
C GLY A 258 17.29 6.59 -1.71
N LYS A 259 16.79 6.23 -2.91
CA LYS A 259 17.49 5.34 -3.84
C LYS A 259 18.78 5.96 -4.40
N VAL A 260 18.72 7.21 -4.85
CA VAL A 260 19.88 7.90 -5.43
C VAL A 260 20.93 8.22 -4.36
N ILE A 261 20.51 8.64 -3.16
CA ILE A 261 21.42 8.84 -2.01
C ILE A 261 22.08 7.52 -1.62
N SER A 262 21.34 6.42 -1.61
CA SER A 262 21.91 5.10 -1.33
C SER A 262 22.91 4.64 -2.39
N GLN A 263 22.74 5.05 -3.66
CA GLN A 263 23.65 4.70 -4.75
C GLN A 263 24.99 5.45 -4.66
N TYR A 264 24.95 6.70 -4.20
CA TYR A 264 26.11 7.59 -4.09
C TYR A 264 26.44 7.97 -2.64
N SER A 265 26.30 7.02 -1.72
CA SER A 265 26.31 7.30 -0.27
C SER A 265 27.62 7.94 0.21
N GLU A 266 28.77 7.45 -0.24
CA GLU A 266 30.07 8.00 0.15
C GLU A 266 30.30 9.39 -0.45
N GLN A 267 29.94 9.59 -1.72
CA GLN A 267 30.12 10.88 -2.39
C GLN A 267 29.28 11.96 -1.71
N PHE A 268 28.03 11.66 -1.34
CA PHE A 268 27.19 12.59 -0.60
C PHE A 268 27.69 12.80 0.83
N ARG A 269 28.15 11.76 1.52
CA ARG A 269 28.75 11.89 2.85
C ARG A 269 29.92 12.88 2.84
N GLU A 270 30.84 12.72 1.88
CA GLU A 270 32.02 13.58 1.75
C GLU A 270 31.67 15.00 1.32
N GLN A 271 30.80 15.14 0.30
CA GLN A 271 30.38 16.45 -0.21
C GLN A 271 29.75 17.34 0.87
N TYR A 272 29.00 16.73 1.79
CA TYR A 272 28.31 17.43 2.87
C TYR A 272 29.04 17.35 4.23
N ASN A 273 30.30 16.88 4.24
CA ASN A 273 31.17 16.82 5.42
C ASN A 273 30.60 16.03 6.62
N TYR A 274 29.79 15.01 6.36
CA TYR A 274 29.33 14.11 7.43
C TYR A 274 30.45 13.16 7.86
N THR A 275 30.59 12.97 9.17
CA THR A 275 31.45 11.92 9.71
C THR A 275 30.86 10.54 9.41
N LYS A 276 31.71 9.50 9.35
CA LYS A 276 31.23 8.11 9.20
C LYS A 276 30.26 7.72 10.32
N LYS A 277 30.53 8.20 11.53
CA LYS A 277 29.67 7.97 12.70
C LYS A 277 28.30 8.62 12.58
N GLU A 278 28.21 9.86 12.07
CA GLU A 278 26.92 10.51 11.84
C GLU A 278 26.13 9.86 10.69
N TRP A 279 26.82 9.41 9.65
CA TRP A 279 26.20 8.85 8.46
C TRP A 279 25.77 7.39 8.65
N TYR A 280 26.66 6.55 9.17
CA TYR A 280 26.43 5.11 9.33
C TYR A 280 26.00 4.73 10.75
N GLY A 281 26.41 5.48 11.76
CA GLY A 281 26.19 5.15 13.17
C GLY A 281 27.35 4.47 13.88
N ASP A 282 28.41 4.13 13.14
CA ASP A 282 29.58 3.39 13.62
C ASP A 282 30.71 4.32 14.12
#